data_AF-A0A223VWR6-F1
#
_entry.id   AF-A0A223VWR6-F1
#
_cell.length_a   1.000
_cell.length_b   1.000
_cell.length_c   1.000
_cell.angle_alpha   90.00
_cell.angle_beta   90.00
_cell.angle_gamma   90.00
#
_symmetry.space_group_name_H-M   'P 1'
#
loop_
_entity.id
_entity.type
_entity.pdbx_description
1 polymer ?
#
loop_
_entity_poly.entity_id
_entity_poly.type
_entity_poly.pdbx_seq_one_letter_code
_entity_poly.pdbx_strand_id
1 'polypeptide(L)' 'MLLLPNKNAHPDLTILSVSAFLLSVLRKYRVQPYSDLYGKLVSHEKRASYLFERALELLFLLGLVQYHPRNDILEYVGK' A
#
# COMPACT_ATOMS: atom_id res chain seq x y z
N MET A 1 -6.21 -2.84 16.23
CA MET A 1 -5.89 -1.56 15.56
C MET A 1 -4.37 -1.44 15.43
N LEU A 2 -3.83 -1.58 14.22
CA LEU A 2 -2.38 -1.62 13.93
C LEU A 2 -1.72 -0.22 13.77
N LEU A 3 -2.49 0.85 13.93
CA LEU A 3 -2.00 2.24 13.82
C LEU A 3 -1.60 2.85 15.17
N LEU A 4 -1.89 2.17 16.28
CA LEU A 4 -1.40 2.59 17.59
C LEU A 4 0.09 2.25 17.69
N PRO A 5 0.95 3.20 18.12
CA PRO A 5 2.36 2.92 18.33
C PRO A 5 2.55 1.75 19.29
N ASN A 6 3.43 0.81 18.90
CA ASN A 6 3.81 -0.32 19.74
C ASN A 6 5.33 -0.52 19.65
N LYS A 7 6.00 -0.58 20.80
CA LYS A 7 7.46 -0.79 20.90
C LYS A 7 7.95 -2.10 20.26
N ASN A 8 7.06 -3.07 20.09
CA ASN A 8 7.39 -4.39 19.52
C ASN A 8 6.98 -4.52 18.04
N ALA A 9 6.53 -3.43 17.40
CA ALA A 9 6.20 -3.48 15.98
C ALA A 9 7.47 -3.67 15.15
N HIS A 10 7.51 -4.72 14.33
CA HIS A 10 8.60 -4.89 13.38
C HIS A 10 8.49 -3.78 12.31
N PRO A 11 9.54 -2.97 12.08
CA PRO A 11 9.45 -1.76 11.26
C PRO A 11 8.94 -2.04 9.85
N ASP A 12 9.35 -3.15 9.23
CA ASP A 12 8.91 -3.54 7.89
C ASP A 12 7.50 -4.15 7.84
N LEU A 13 6.94 -4.58 8.97
CA LEU A 13 5.63 -5.23 9.08
C LEU A 13 4.62 -4.31 9.77
N THR A 14 4.53 -3.08 9.29
CA THR A 14 3.54 -2.10 9.76
C THR A 14 2.69 -1.60 8.60
N ILE A 15 1.48 -1.14 8.89
CA ILE A 15 0.65 -0.47 7.87
C ILE A 15 1.42 0.71 7.28
N LEU A 16 2.15 1.47 8.10
CA LEU A 16 2.92 2.63 7.66
C LEU A 16 4.05 2.26 6.69
N SER A 17 4.85 1.22 6.98
CA SER A 17 5.94 0.79 6.10
C SER A 17 5.39 0.29 4.76
N VAL A 18 4.32 -0.50 4.79
CA VAL A 18 3.68 -1.01 3.58
C VAL A 18 3.03 0.13 2.79
N SER A 19 2.31 1.04 3.43
CA SER A 19 1.75 2.23 2.76
C SER A 19 2.85 3.08 2.12
N ALA A 20 3.99 3.27 2.80
CA ALA A 20 5.13 4.02 2.23
C ALA A 20 5.72 3.31 1.00
N PHE A 21 5.88 1.98 1.07
CA PHE A 21 6.31 1.17 -0.08
C PHE A 21 5.34 1.30 -1.26
N LEU A 22 4.05 1.06 -1.04
CA LEU A 22 3.02 1.12 -2.07
C LEU A 22 2.92 2.52 -2.69
N LEU A 23 2.97 3.56 -1.86
CA LEU A 23 2.98 4.94 -2.30
C LEU A 23 4.21 5.26 -3.15
N SER A 24 5.39 4.74 -2.81
CA SER A 24 6.61 4.94 -3.60
C SER A 24 6.47 4.36 -5.02
N VAL A 25 5.88 3.17 -5.15
CA VAL A 25 5.60 2.53 -6.44
C VAL A 25 4.58 3.36 -7.22
N LEU A 26 3.46 3.71 -6.59
CA LEU A 26 2.38 4.46 -7.23
C LEU A 26 2.80 5.89 -7.63
N ARG A 27 3.65 6.56 -6.86
CA ARG A 27 4.24 7.86 -7.25
C ARG A 27 5.11 7.76 -8.49
N LYS A 28 5.84 6.64 -8.66
CA LYS A 28 6.71 6.40 -9.81
C LYS A 28 5.92 6.07 -11.09
N TYR A 29 4.92 5.20 -10.99
CA TYR A 29 4.20 4.67 -12.16
C TYR A 29 2.84 5.32 -12.42
N ARG A 30 2.34 6.15 -11.49
CA ARG A 30 1.00 6.76 -11.44
C ARG A 30 -0.15 5.77 -11.37
N VAL A 31 -0.19 4.76 -12.24
CA VAL A 31 -1.25 3.75 -12.31
C VAL A 31 -0.62 2.37 -12.29
N GLN A 32 -1.16 1.45 -11.49
CA GLN A 32 -0.74 0.05 -11.45
C GLN A 32 -1.94 -0.89 -11.30
N PRO A 33 -1.95 -2.04 -11.99
CA PRO A 33 -2.87 -3.14 -11.67
C PRO A 33 -2.73 -3.56 -10.21
N TYR A 34 -3.85 -3.90 -9.57
CA TYR A 34 -3.88 -4.36 -8.19
C TYR A 34 -2.96 -5.57 -7.98
N SER A 35 -3.04 -6.55 -8.88
CA SER A 35 -2.20 -7.75 -8.89
C SER A 35 -0.71 -7.45 -8.95
N ASP A 36 -0.31 -6.49 -9.79
CA ASP A 36 1.09 -6.13 -9.99
C ASP A 36 1.65 -5.41 -8.77
N LEU A 37 0.84 -4.54 -8.18
CA LEU A 37 1.21 -3.83 -6.96
C LEU A 37 1.36 -4.81 -5.77
N TYR A 38 0.45 -5.79 -5.65
CA TYR A 38 0.56 -6.87 -4.68
C TYR A 38 1.81 -7.72 -4.93
N GLY A 39 2.08 -8.11 -6.18
CA GLY A 39 3.26 -8.89 -6.56
C GLY A 39 4.58 -8.18 -6.24
N LYS A 40 4.63 -6.85 -6.42
CA LYS A 40 5.78 -6.02 -6.01
C LYS A 40 5.98 -6.04 -4.49
N LEU A 41 4.91 -5.95 -3.70
CA LEU A 41 5.02 -6.05 -2.24
C LEU A 41 5.51 -7.43 -1.80
N VAL A 42 4.93 -8.50 -2.35
CA VAL A 42 5.33 -9.88 -2.02
C VAL A 42 6.80 -10.14 -2.36
N SER A 43 7.28 -9.58 -3.47
CA SER A 43 8.69 -9.65 -3.88
C SER A 43 9.61 -8.85 -2.96
N HIS A 44 9.11 -7.77 -2.36
CA HIS A 44 9.87 -6.90 -1.45
C HIS A 44 9.95 -7.48 -0.02
N GLU A 45 8.82 -7.88 0.55
CA GLU A 45 8.73 -8.55 1.86
C GLU A 45 7.45 -9.40 1.90
N LYS A 46 7.62 -10.72 1.70
CA LYS A 46 6.51 -11.67 1.63
C LYS A 46 5.63 -11.65 2.87
N ARG A 47 6.22 -11.45 4.06
CA ARG A 47 5.46 -11.41 5.31
C ARG A 47 4.58 -10.17 5.40
N ALA A 48 4.85 -9.10 4.67
CA ALA A 48 4.04 -7.88 4.69
C ALA A 48 2.74 -7.98 3.86
N SER A 49 2.57 -9.05 3.09
CA SER A 49 1.42 -9.26 2.19
C SER A 49 0.06 -9.15 2.88
N TYR A 50 -0.08 -9.62 4.12
CA TYR A 50 -1.33 -9.53 4.88
C TYR A 50 -1.72 -8.09 5.26
N LEU A 51 -0.81 -7.13 5.12
CA LEU A 51 -1.05 -5.71 5.39
C LEU A 51 -1.46 -4.93 4.13
N PHE A 52 -1.43 -5.56 2.95
CA PHE A 52 -1.62 -4.89 1.67
C PHE A 52 -2.93 -4.09 1.61
N GLU A 53 -4.06 -4.75 1.90
CA GLU A 53 -5.38 -4.11 1.87
C GLU A 53 -5.48 -2.96 2.87
N ARG A 54 -5.02 -3.16 4.11
CA ARG A 54 -5.06 -2.14 5.16
C ARG A 54 -4.17 -0.93 4.83
N ALA A 55 -3.05 -1.16 4.16
CA ALA A 55 -2.18 -0.12 3.68
C ALA A 55 -2.82 0.70 2.56
N LEU A 56 -3.56 0.06 1.65
CA LEU A 56 -4.33 0.74 0.60
C LEU A 56 -5.51 1.53 1.17
N GLU A 57 -6.25 0.96 2.12
CA GLU A 57 -7.31 1.67 2.84
C GLU A 57 -6.77 2.95 3.50
N LEU A 58 -5.61 2.87 4.16
CA LEU A 58 -4.97 4.06 4.73
C LEU A 58 -4.63 5.10 3.66
N LEU A 59 -4.01 4.70 2.54
CA LEU A 59 -3.67 5.62 1.46
C LEU A 59 -4.91 6.27 0.83
N PHE A 60 -6.00 5.52 0.71
CA PHE A 60 -7.29 6.02 0.22
C PHE A 60 -7.87 7.07 1.19
N LEU A 61 -7.89 6.77 2.48
CA LEU A 61 -8.36 7.71 3.52
C LEU A 61 -7.53 9.00 3.56
N LEU A 62 -6.24 8.92 3.22
CA LEU A 62 -5.36 10.09 3.08
C LEU A 62 -5.54 10.85 1.76
N GLY A 63 -6.42 10.39 0.86
CA GLY A 63 -6.65 11.02 -0.44
C GLY A 63 -5.46 10.89 -1.40
N LEU A 64 -4.60 9.88 -1.22
CA LEU A 64 -3.39 9.68 -2.03
C LEU A 64 -3.62 8.72 -3.20
N VAL A 65 -4.59 7.81 -3.08
CA VAL A 65 -4.87 6.80 -4.12
C VAL A 65 -6.36 6.66 -4.40
N GLN A 66 -6.70 6.27 -5.62
CA GLN A 66 -8.04 5.92 -6.07
C GLN A 66 -8.03 4.52 -6.67
N TYR A 67 -9.01 3.68 -6.27
CA TYR A 67 -9.24 2.38 -6.91
C TYR A 67 -10.29 2.51 -8.01
N HIS A 68 -10.01 1.89 -9.16
CA HIS A 68 -10.90 1.85 -10.32
C HIS A 68 -11.34 0.41 -10.59
N PRO A 69 -12.53 0.00 -10.10
CA PRO A 69 -12.96 -1.40 -10.09
C PRO A 69 -13.18 -1.98 -11.50
N ARG A 70 -13.48 -1.14 -12.50
CA ARG A 70 -13.70 -1.60 -13.88
C ARG A 70 -12.48 -2.30 -14.46
N ASN A 71 -11.28 -1.82 -14.13
CA ASN A 71 -10.02 -2.29 -14.72
C ASN A 71 -9.09 -2.91 -13.67
N ASP A 72 -9.52 -2.99 -12.41
CA ASP A 72 -8.74 -3.47 -11.27
C ASP A 72 -7.37 -2.76 -11.14
N ILE A 73 -7.39 -1.42 -11.22
CA ILE A 73 -6.19 -0.58 -11.13
C ILE A 73 -6.27 0.38 -9.94
N LEU A 74 -5.09 0.69 -9.39
CA LEU A 74 -4.87 1.74 -8.42
C LEU A 74 -4.13 2.90 -9.07
N GLU A 75 -4.63 4.11 -8.84
CA GLU A 75 -4.08 5.36 -9.34
C GLU A 75 -3.58 6.22 -8.17
N TYR A 76 -2.42 6.86 -8.33
CA TYR A 76 -1.94 7.91 -7.44
C TYR A 76 -2.57 9.26 -7.81
N VAL A 77 -3.41 9.77 -6.91
CA VAL A 77 -4.16 11.04 -7.06
C VAL A 77 -3.68 12.15 -6.14
N GLY A 78 -2.59 11.92 -5.38
CA GLY A 78 -2.00 12.94 -4.53
C GLY A 78 -1.49 14.14 -5.33
N LYS A 79 -1.65 15.34 -4.75
CA LYS A 79 -1.20 16.63 -5.31
C LYS A 79 0.32 16.76 -5.29
#